data_AF-A0A2U9PD01-F1
#
_entry.id   AF-A0A2U9PD01-F1
#
_cell.length_a   1.000
_cell.length_b   1.000
_cell.length_c   1.000
_cell.angle_alpha   90.00
_cell.angle_beta   90.00
_cell.angle_gamma   90.00
#
_symmetry.space_group_name_H-M   'P 1'
#
loop_
_entity.id
_entity.type
_entity.pdbx_description
1 polymer ?
#
loop_
_entity_poly.entity_id
_entity_poly.type
_entity_poly.pdbx_seq_one_letter_code
_entity_poly.pdbx_strand_id
1 'polypeptide(L)' 'MCQVIGDEITNGWDGDDRDDHNPGLATSSLWYKLRADDGRTGYLSVVWLASGDRDGRGLPSC' A
#
# COMPACT_ATOMS: atom_id res chain seq x y z
N MET A 1 1.36 -8.92 -11.68
CA MET A 1 1.28 -8.22 -10.38
C MET A 1 1.88 -9.15 -9.34
N CYS A 2 2.67 -8.62 -8.42
CA CYS A 2 3.30 -9.36 -7.32
C CYS A 2 3.45 -8.41 -6.12
N GLN A 3 3.75 -8.95 -4.94
CA GLN A 3 3.94 -8.17 -3.72
C GLN A 3 5.41 -8.10 -3.31
N VAL A 4 5.82 -7.00 -2.68
CA VAL A 4 7.19 -6.81 -2.17
C VAL A 4 7.13 -6.10 -0.81
N ILE A 5 8.11 -6.37 0.04
CA ILE A 5 8.34 -5.62 1.27
C ILE A 5 9.24 -4.43 0.96
N GLY A 6 8.79 -3.23 1.29
CA GLY A 6 9.51 -1.97 1.10
C GLY A 6 9.51 -1.13 2.36
N ASP A 7 9.65 0.19 2.20
CA ASP A 7 9.55 1.12 3.33
C ASP A 7 8.15 1.07 3.94
N GLU A 8 8.09 1.17 5.27
CA GLU A 8 6.83 1.28 6.00
C GLU A 8 6.23 2.67 5.80
N ILE A 9 4.94 2.73 5.51
CA ILE A 9 4.19 3.98 5.43
C ILE A 9 2.84 3.85 6.11
N THR A 10 2.27 4.99 6.50
CA THR A 10 0.89 5.12 6.95
C THR A 10 0.03 5.82 5.89
N ASN A 11 -1.29 5.65 5.94
CA ASN A 11 -2.24 6.52 5.23
C ASN A 11 -2.70 7.72 6.06
N GLY A 12 -2.05 7.98 7.21
CA GLY A 12 -2.10 9.24 7.94
C GLY A 12 -1.03 10.23 7.46
N TRP A 13 -1.08 11.45 7.97
CA TRP A 13 -0.14 12.50 7.66
C TRP A 13 0.91 12.61 8.78
N ASP A 14 2.14 12.16 8.50
CA ASP A 14 3.24 12.17 9.48
C ASP A 14 3.59 13.56 10.08
N GLY A 15 3.16 14.65 9.42
CA GLY A 15 3.40 16.02 9.88
C GLY A 15 2.31 16.57 10.80
N ASP A 16 1.20 15.86 10.98
CA ASP A 16 0.02 16.32 11.72
C ASP A 16 -0.93 15.15 12.03
N ASP A 17 -1.17 14.90 13.31
CA ASP A 17 -1.95 13.77 13.79
C ASP A 17 -3.48 13.91 13.60
N ARG A 18 -3.95 15.03 13.03
CA ARG A 18 -5.40 15.26 12.84
C ARG A 18 -6.08 14.17 12.03
N ASP A 19 -5.39 13.59 11.04
CA ASP A 19 -5.92 12.50 10.24
C ASP A 19 -5.56 11.12 10.80
N ASP A 20 -4.67 10.99 11.79
CA ASP A 20 -4.37 9.71 12.46
C ASP A 20 -5.58 9.16 13.24
N HIS A 21 -6.59 9.99 13.46
CA HIS A 21 -7.88 9.55 14.00
C HIS A 21 -8.87 9.05 12.94
N ASN A 22 -8.46 8.95 11.66
CA ASN A 22 -9.36 8.52 10.60
C ASN A 22 -9.79 7.04 10.80
N PRO A 23 -11.09 6.74 10.68
CA PRO A 23 -11.57 5.36 10.66
C PRO A 23 -11.01 4.64 9.43
N GLY A 24 -9.96 3.85 9.62
CA GLY A 24 -9.24 3.19 8.52
C GLY A 24 -7.74 3.45 8.46
N LEU A 25 -7.17 4.16 9.45
CA LEU A 25 -5.73 4.28 9.65
C LEU A 25 -5.07 2.91 9.53
N ALA A 26 -4.03 2.84 8.70
CA ALA A 26 -3.24 1.64 8.53
C ALA A 26 -1.80 1.99 8.20
N THR A 27 -0.92 1.18 8.76
CA THR A 27 0.51 1.20 8.52
C THR A 27 0.91 -0.14 7.90
N SER A 28 1.76 -0.10 6.87
CA SER A 28 2.27 -1.32 6.25
C SER A 28 3.56 -1.08 5.50
N SER A 29 4.42 -2.10 5.49
CA SER A 29 5.57 -2.24 4.61
C SER A 29 5.27 -3.03 3.34
N LEU A 30 4.01 -3.42 3.10
CA LEU A 30 3.61 -4.20 1.93
C LEU A 30 3.27 -3.30 0.73
N TRP A 31 3.84 -3.65 -0.42
CA TRP A 31 3.65 -2.92 -1.68
C TRP A 31 3.27 -3.86 -2.81
N TYR A 32 2.43 -3.39 -3.71
CA TYR A 32 2.08 -4.11 -4.94
C TYR A 32 2.81 -3.54 -6.15
N LYS A 33 3.50 -4.40 -6.89
CA LYS A 33 4.08 -4.06 -8.18
C LYS A 33 2.99 -4.09 -9.27
N LEU A 34 2.71 -2.92 -9.81
CA LEU A 34 1.75 -2.68 -10.88
C LEU A 34 2.46 -2.53 -12.23
N ARG A 35 1.77 -2.89 -13.31
CA ARG A 35 2.20 -2.63 -14.69
C ARG A 35 1.08 -1.89 -15.40
N ALA A 36 1.39 -0.73 -15.94
CA ALA A 36 0.48 0.05 -16.78
C ALA A 36 0.43 -0.52 -18.20
N ASP A 37 -0.63 -0.18 -18.95
CA ASP A 37 -0.85 -0.66 -20.32
C ASP A 37 0.26 -0.21 -21.28
N ASP A 38 0.90 0.93 -21.01
CA ASP A 38 2.05 1.43 -21.76
C ASP A 38 3.38 0.73 -21.42
N GLY A 39 3.34 -0.30 -20.57
CA GLY A 39 4.49 -1.09 -20.18
C GLY A 39 5.28 -0.55 -19.00
N ARG A 40 4.99 0.66 -18.50
CA ARG A 40 5.63 1.17 -17.28
C ARG A 40 5.27 0.33 -16.07
N THR A 41 6.19 0.27 -15.13
CA THR A 41 6.03 -0.46 -13.87
C THR A 41 6.14 0.52 -12.72
N GLY A 42 5.33 0.33 -11.68
CA GLY A 42 5.35 1.13 -10.46
C GLY A 42 4.95 0.31 -9.24
N TYR A 43 4.99 0.94 -8.08
CA TYR A 43 4.59 0.32 -6.81
C TYR A 43 3.49 1.15 -6.15
N LEU A 44 2.51 0.46 -5.56
CA LEU A 44 1.43 1.06 -4.79
C LEU A 44 1.43 0.42 -3.39
N SER A 45 1.54 1.23 -2.35
CA SER A 45 1.42 0.73 -0.98
C SER A 45 -0.01 0.29 -0.70
N VAL A 46 -0.16 -0.79 0.05
CA VAL A 46 -1.46 -1.37 0.37
C VAL A 46 -2.33 -0.46 1.25
N VAL A 47 -1.74 0.49 1.98
CA VAL A 47 -2.50 1.38 2.88
C VAL A 47 -3.51 2.26 2.12
N TRP A 48 -3.27 2.50 0.83
CA TRP A 48 -4.16 3.24 -0.07
C TRP A 48 -5.27 2.40 -0.72
N LEU A 49 -5.36 1.11 -0.37
CA LEU A 49 -6.43 0.23 -0.83
C LEU A 49 -7.55 0.12 0.20
N ALA A 50 -8.69 -0.38 -0.24
CA ALA A 50 -9.75 -0.83 0.65
C ALA A 50 -9.21 -1.88 1.64
N SER A 51 -9.72 -1.89 2.87
CA SER A 51 -9.17 -2.71 3.96
C SER A 51 -9.06 -4.20 3.61
N GLY A 52 -10.03 -4.77 2.90
CA GLY A 52 -10.04 -6.18 2.50
C GLY A 52 -9.02 -6.55 1.41
N ASP A 53 -8.37 -5.58 0.78
CA ASP A 53 -7.37 -5.80 -0.26
C ASP A 53 -5.93 -5.57 0.21
N ARG A 54 -5.72 -5.35 1.52
CA ARG A 54 -4.40 -4.97 2.08
C ARG A 54 -3.49 -6.17 2.38
N ASP A 55 -4.03 -7.38 2.51
CA ASP A 55 -3.28 -8.57 2.99
C ASP A 55 -2.62 -9.38 1.85
N GLY A 56 -2.02 -8.70 0.88
CA GLY A 56 -1.29 -9.36 -0.23
C GLY A 56 -2.16 -9.91 -1.35
N ARG A 57 -3.47 -10.10 -1.11
CA ARG A 57 -4.45 -10.69 -2.07
C ARG A 57 -4.02 -12.04 -2.66
N GLY A 58 -3.17 -12.78 -1.95
CA GLY A 58 -2.60 -14.04 -2.45
C GLY A 58 -1.65 -13.88 -3.64
N LEU A 59 -1.13 -12.67 -3.90
CA LEU A 59 -0.17 -12.42 -4.96
C LEU A 59 1.20 -13.07 -4.62
N PRO A 60 1.95 -13.56 -5.62
CA PRO A 60 3.30 -14.07 -5.39
C PRO A 60 4.24 -12.93 -4.99
N SER A 61 5.35 -13.26 -4.34
CA SER A 61 6.43 -12.30 -4.12
C SER A 61 7.08 -11.89 -5.44
N CYS A 62 7.41 -10.60 -5.54
CA CYS A 62 8.45 -10.13 -6.43
C CYS A 62 9.83 -10.43 -5.79
#